data_AF-A0A4Q2SVQ8-F1
#
_entry.id   AF-A0A4Q2SVQ8-F1
#
_cell.length_a   1.000
_cell.length_b   1.000
_cell.length_c   1.000
_cell.angle_alpha   90.00
_cell.angle_beta   90.00
_cell.angle_gamma   90.00
#
_symmetry.space_group_name_H-M   'P 1'
#
loop_
_entity.id
_entity.type
_entity.pdbx_description
1 polymer ?
#
loop_
_entity_poly.entity_id
_entity_poly.type
_entity_poly.pdbx_seq_one_letter_code
_entity_poly.pdbx_strand_id
1 'polypeptide(L)'
;MDRAIFFAALRRRGSGVFGTSISQQQVNGITGILDAFATHGDGRDKTLAYALATAYHETGRRMVPVREGFAKDDATARRIVAKRAYGKPAGKYRHVYYGRGQVQITWLDNYDESSADAGYDLVAYPDKMLDPVISSRILVKGLCDGRWNNSKCHKGRGIAFYLPDNGPDDLKNARRTVNITDKWQEIAGYYKAFLAAIREAGGVSSPAVPFPKPAMPKPVAPAPLPVPAPPAPTTPAVIDRQAGKADWITALVNAIAALLKGPKK
;
A
#
# COMPACT_ATOMS: atom_id res chain seq x y z
N MET A 1 19.74 10.08 15.09
CA MET A 1 20.26 9.66 13.77
C MET A 1 20.62 10.83 12.88
N ASP A 2 21.83 10.82 12.31
CA ASP A 2 22.27 11.73 11.23
C ASP A 2 21.73 11.25 9.87
N ARG A 3 20.86 12.02 9.23
CA ARG A 3 20.24 11.62 7.95
C ARG A 3 21.21 11.64 6.78
N ALA A 4 22.22 12.52 6.79
CA ALA A 4 23.20 12.59 5.71
C ALA A 4 24.06 11.33 5.70
N ILE A 5 24.56 10.90 6.87
CA ILE A 5 25.30 9.65 7.03
C ILE A 5 24.42 8.46 6.65
N PHE A 6 23.17 8.42 7.12
CA PHE A 6 22.23 7.34 6.79
C PHE A 6 22.02 7.17 5.28
N PHE A 7 21.72 8.25 4.55
CA PHE A 7 21.53 8.16 3.11
C PHE A 7 22.84 7.93 2.34
N ALA A 8 23.98 8.41 2.84
CA ALA A 8 25.29 8.08 2.28
C ALA A 8 25.57 6.57 2.39
N ALA A 9 25.28 5.97 3.55
CA ALA A 9 25.42 4.54 3.78
C ALA A 9 24.57 3.70 2.81
N LEU A 10 23.32 4.10 2.57
CA LEU A 10 22.41 3.41 1.65
C LEU A 10 22.84 3.49 0.17
N ARG A 11 23.56 4.54 -0.23
CA ARG A 11 24.09 4.72 -1.61
C ARG A 11 25.37 3.94 -1.89
N ARG A 12 25.91 3.18 -0.94
CA ARG A 12 27.10 2.35 -1.21
C ARG A 12 26.73 1.16 -2.09
N ARG A 13 27.60 0.81 -3.05
CA ARG A 13 27.40 -0.35 -3.94
C ARG A 13 27.10 -1.65 -3.18
N GLY A 14 27.72 -1.84 -2.01
CA GLY A 14 27.55 -3.01 -1.15
C GLY A 14 26.47 -2.89 -0.07
N SER A 15 25.62 -1.85 -0.09
CA SER A 15 24.61 -1.66 0.96
C SER A 15 23.55 -2.78 0.97
N GLY A 16 23.38 -3.52 -0.12
CA GLY A 16 22.34 -4.55 -0.27
C GLY A 16 20.96 -3.99 -0.63
N VAL A 17 20.82 -2.66 -0.71
CA VAL A 17 19.58 -1.95 -1.05
C VAL A 17 19.87 -0.75 -1.96
N PHE A 18 19.00 -0.43 -2.92
CA PHE A 18 19.11 0.70 -3.87
C PHE A 18 20.35 0.77 -4.81
N GLY A 19 21.47 0.09 -4.51
CA GLY A 19 22.70 0.20 -5.30
C GLY A 19 23.41 1.54 -5.06
N THR A 20 23.98 2.14 -6.12
CA THR A 20 24.79 3.38 -6.00
C THR A 20 23.98 4.68 -6.04
N SER A 21 22.65 4.61 -6.16
CA SER A 21 21.80 5.79 -6.30
C SER A 21 20.44 5.56 -5.64
N ILE A 22 19.84 6.64 -5.15
CA ILE A 22 18.50 6.65 -4.55
C ILE A 22 17.76 7.82 -5.20
N SER A 23 16.59 7.56 -5.77
CA SER A 23 15.78 8.60 -6.40
C SER A 23 15.18 9.54 -5.36
N GLN A 24 14.81 10.76 -5.77
CA GLN A 24 14.16 11.70 -4.86
C GLN A 24 12.84 11.15 -4.30
N GLN A 25 12.09 10.38 -5.08
CA GLN A 25 10.88 9.71 -4.61
C GLN A 25 11.18 8.72 -3.48
N GLN A 26 12.25 7.92 -3.62
CA GLN A 26 12.68 7.00 -2.57
C GLN A 26 13.16 7.77 -1.33
N VAL A 27 13.92 8.85 -1.50
CA VAL A 27 14.33 9.72 -0.39
C VAL A 27 13.12 10.25 0.37
N ASN A 28 12.10 10.74 -0.34
CA ASN A 28 10.88 11.25 0.28
C ASN A 28 10.11 10.15 1.01
N GLY A 29 9.98 8.96 0.40
CA GLY A 29 9.30 7.81 1.02
C GLY A 29 10.01 7.31 2.28
N ILE A 30 11.34 7.18 2.22
CA ILE A 30 12.17 6.83 3.39
C ILE A 30 12.01 7.90 4.48
N THR A 31 12.12 9.18 4.11
CA THR A 31 12.00 10.31 5.04
C THR A 31 10.66 10.30 5.77
N GLY A 32 9.54 10.06 5.06
CA GLY A 32 8.23 9.94 5.69
C GLY A 32 8.15 8.81 6.72
N ILE A 33 8.82 7.67 6.48
CA ILE A 33 8.91 6.58 7.46
C ILE A 33 9.76 6.99 8.66
N LEU A 34 10.89 7.68 8.46
CA LEU A 34 11.72 8.19 9.55
C LEU A 34 10.94 9.18 10.43
N ASP A 35 10.18 10.10 9.83
CA ASP A 35 9.38 11.11 10.53
C ASP A 35 8.21 10.47 11.31
N ALA A 36 7.53 9.48 10.70
CA ALA A 36 6.49 8.72 11.37
C ALA A 36 7.05 7.89 12.53
N PHE A 37 8.24 7.29 12.37
CA PHE A 37 8.87 6.51 13.43
C PHE A 37 9.32 7.38 14.61
N ALA A 38 9.83 8.59 14.34
CA ALA A 38 10.20 9.53 15.38
C ALA A 38 9.02 9.96 16.28
N THR A 39 7.79 9.91 15.74
CA THR A 39 6.57 10.37 16.44
C THR A 39 5.68 9.24 16.94
N HIS A 40 5.78 8.05 16.37
CA HIS A 40 4.87 6.93 16.64
C HIS A 40 5.57 5.59 16.87
N GLY A 41 6.89 5.54 16.68
CA GLY A 41 7.71 4.35 16.89
C GLY A 41 8.05 4.11 18.35
N ASP A 42 8.69 2.98 18.60
CA ASP A 42 9.11 2.52 19.93
C ASP A 42 10.54 2.97 20.30
N GLY A 43 11.19 3.78 19.45
CA GLY A 43 12.56 4.24 19.67
C GLY A 43 13.61 3.16 19.48
N ARG A 44 13.32 2.09 18.73
CA ARG A 44 14.26 0.97 18.53
C ARG A 44 14.77 0.90 17.10
N ASP A 45 16.10 0.86 16.95
CA ASP A 45 16.77 0.70 15.65
C ASP A 45 16.23 -0.49 14.85
N LYS A 46 16.00 -1.62 15.54
CA LYS A 46 15.53 -2.87 14.92
C LYS A 46 14.12 -2.71 14.35
N THR A 47 13.21 -2.02 15.06
CA THR A 47 11.85 -1.77 14.57
C THR A 47 11.88 -0.84 13.35
N LEU A 48 12.66 0.25 13.40
CA LEU A 48 12.80 1.14 12.25
C LEU A 48 13.40 0.42 11.03
N ALA A 49 14.47 -0.35 11.22
CA ALA A 49 15.09 -1.13 10.16
C ALA A 49 14.09 -2.11 9.51
N TYR A 50 13.26 -2.76 10.32
CA TYR A 50 12.26 -3.70 9.82
C TYR A 50 11.11 -3.00 9.09
N ALA A 51 10.69 -1.82 9.54
CA ALA A 51 9.70 -1.00 8.84
C ALA A 51 10.20 -0.58 7.45
N LEU A 52 11.44 -0.11 7.35
CA LEU A 52 12.07 0.24 6.07
C LEU A 52 12.23 -0.98 5.16
N ALA A 53 12.66 -2.13 5.70
CA ALA A 53 12.77 -3.38 4.95
C ALA A 53 11.41 -3.85 4.41
N THR A 54 10.37 -3.76 5.23
CA THR A 54 8.99 -4.08 4.83
C THR A 54 8.54 -3.16 3.70
N ALA A 55 8.63 -1.84 3.88
CA ALA A 55 8.25 -0.88 2.85
C ALA A 55 9.03 -1.10 1.54
N TYR A 56 10.32 -1.40 1.62
CA TYR A 56 11.15 -1.69 0.45
C TYR A 56 10.65 -2.92 -0.31
N HIS A 57 10.31 -3.99 0.39
CA HIS A 57 9.80 -5.21 -0.23
C HIS A 57 8.40 -4.98 -0.84
N GLU A 58 7.45 -4.50 -0.04
CA GLU A 58 6.03 -4.40 -0.41
C GLU A 58 5.77 -3.38 -1.52
N THR A 59 6.59 -2.32 -1.61
CA THR A 59 6.41 -1.26 -2.64
C THR A 59 7.22 -1.54 -3.91
N GLY A 60 7.86 -2.71 -4.02
CA GLY A 60 8.76 -3.01 -5.12
C GLY A 60 9.90 -2.00 -5.19
N ARG A 61 10.51 -1.67 -4.03
CA ARG A 61 11.67 -0.78 -3.84
C ARG A 61 11.39 0.71 -4.04
N ARG A 62 10.13 1.12 -4.24
CA ARG A 62 9.76 2.53 -4.48
C ARG A 62 9.75 3.36 -3.19
N MET A 63 9.57 2.73 -2.04
CA MET A 63 9.45 3.33 -0.70
C MET A 63 8.24 4.24 -0.48
N VAL A 64 7.41 4.44 -1.49
CA VAL A 64 6.18 5.25 -1.42
C VAL A 64 4.94 4.35 -1.45
N PRO A 65 3.79 4.80 -0.93
CA PRO A 65 2.54 4.07 -0.99
C PRO A 65 2.16 3.67 -2.41
N VAL A 66 1.68 2.43 -2.58
CA VAL A 66 1.23 1.92 -3.87
C VAL A 66 -0.10 1.17 -3.72
N ARG A 67 -0.81 1.01 -4.83
CA ARG A 67 -1.89 0.03 -4.95
C ARG A 67 -1.30 -1.34 -5.27
N GLU A 68 -1.96 -2.41 -4.84
CA GLU A 68 -1.60 -3.79 -5.15
C GLU A 68 -1.38 -3.98 -6.66
N GLY A 69 -0.29 -4.69 -7.00
CA GLY A 69 0.14 -4.86 -8.39
C GLY A 69 0.65 -3.59 -9.07
N PHE A 70 0.96 -2.54 -8.31
CA PHE A 70 1.41 -1.24 -8.81
C PHE A 70 0.42 -0.58 -9.78
N ALA A 71 -0.87 -0.86 -9.57
CA ALA A 71 -1.93 -0.31 -10.41
C ALA A 71 -1.98 1.22 -10.35
N LYS A 72 -2.11 1.83 -11.53
CA LYS A 72 -2.23 3.30 -11.67
C LYS A 72 -3.53 3.86 -11.08
N ASP A 73 -4.58 3.04 -11.04
CA ASP A 73 -5.92 3.43 -10.61
C ASP A 73 -6.65 2.28 -9.88
N ASP A 74 -7.74 2.61 -9.18
CA ASP A 74 -8.55 1.68 -8.38
C ASP A 74 -9.19 0.58 -9.26
N ALA A 75 -9.69 0.95 -10.45
CA ALA A 75 -10.31 0.00 -11.37
C ALA A 75 -9.33 -1.11 -11.80
N THR A 76 -8.08 -0.75 -12.07
CA THR A 76 -7.03 -1.71 -12.43
C THR A 76 -6.66 -2.58 -11.25
N ALA A 77 -6.48 -2.01 -10.05
CA ALA A 77 -6.19 -2.78 -8.85
C ALA A 77 -7.29 -3.82 -8.56
N ARG A 78 -8.57 -3.43 -8.67
CA ARG A 78 -9.72 -4.33 -8.52
C ARG A 78 -9.70 -5.49 -9.51
N ARG A 79 -9.33 -5.24 -10.78
CA ARG A 79 -9.19 -6.31 -11.78
C ARG A 79 -8.08 -7.29 -11.40
N ILE A 80 -6.95 -6.80 -10.92
CA ILE A 80 -5.81 -7.64 -10.48
C ILE A 80 -6.23 -8.57 -9.34
N VAL A 81 -6.99 -8.06 -8.36
CA VAL A 81 -7.37 -8.83 -7.18
C VAL A 81 -8.69 -9.57 -7.29
N ALA A 82 -9.38 -9.53 -8.43
CA ALA A 82 -10.78 -9.98 -8.56
C ALA A 82 -11.04 -11.44 -8.12
N LYS A 83 -10.01 -12.30 -8.16
CA LYS A 83 -10.05 -13.70 -7.74
C LYS A 83 -9.61 -13.94 -6.28
N ARG A 84 -9.05 -12.93 -5.60
CA ARG A 84 -8.67 -12.98 -4.18
C ARG A 84 -9.91 -12.86 -3.30
N ALA A 85 -9.87 -13.45 -2.11
CA ALA A 85 -10.99 -13.39 -1.16
C ALA A 85 -11.33 -11.94 -0.74
N TYR A 86 -10.32 -11.12 -0.44
CA TYR A 86 -10.47 -9.68 -0.17
C TYR A 86 -10.74 -8.83 -1.42
N GLY A 87 -10.75 -9.44 -2.61
CA GLY A 87 -11.00 -8.79 -3.90
C GLY A 87 -12.48 -8.52 -4.19
N LYS A 88 -13.37 -8.87 -3.25
CA LYS A 88 -14.81 -8.67 -3.36
C LYS A 88 -15.25 -7.41 -2.60
N PRO A 89 -16.28 -6.70 -3.06
CA PRO A 89 -16.90 -5.61 -2.31
C PRO A 89 -17.30 -6.04 -0.91
N ALA A 90 -16.97 -5.24 0.11
CA ALA A 90 -17.31 -5.52 1.51
C ALA A 90 -17.75 -4.25 2.27
N GLY A 91 -18.43 -4.46 3.40
CA GLY A 91 -18.88 -3.39 4.29
C GLY A 91 -19.97 -2.48 3.70
N LYS A 92 -20.38 -1.47 4.48
CA LYS A 92 -21.46 -0.54 4.12
C LYS A 92 -21.23 0.23 2.82
N TYR A 93 -19.98 0.55 2.49
CA TYR A 93 -19.63 1.33 1.29
C TYR A 93 -19.30 0.47 0.07
N ARG A 94 -19.29 -0.86 0.20
CA ARG A 94 -19.02 -1.81 -0.89
C ARG A 94 -17.69 -1.54 -1.63
N HIS A 95 -16.68 -1.05 -0.93
CA HIS A 95 -15.32 -0.95 -1.47
C HIS A 95 -14.63 -2.32 -1.52
N VAL A 96 -13.57 -2.41 -2.33
CA VAL A 96 -12.64 -3.55 -2.34
C VAL A 96 -11.39 -3.16 -1.57
N TYR A 97 -11.15 -3.83 -0.44
CA TYR A 97 -10.06 -3.54 0.49
C TYR A 97 -8.82 -4.36 0.12
N TYR A 98 -8.30 -4.15 -1.09
CA TYR A 98 -7.03 -4.70 -1.57
C TYR A 98 -5.82 -3.95 -0.97
N GLY A 99 -4.60 -4.45 -1.24
CA GLY A 99 -3.35 -3.87 -0.75
C GLY A 99 -3.17 -2.39 -1.10
N ARG A 100 -3.09 -1.53 -0.08
CA ARG A 100 -2.68 -0.12 -0.24
C ARG A 100 -1.62 0.26 0.79
N GLY A 101 -0.84 1.29 0.46
CA GLY A 101 0.18 1.82 1.37
C GLY A 101 1.52 1.09 1.25
N GLN A 102 2.46 1.51 2.10
CA GLN A 102 3.81 0.97 2.18
C GLN A 102 3.85 -0.45 2.78
N VAL A 103 2.81 -0.84 3.51
CA VAL A 103 2.69 -2.19 4.12
C VAL A 103 1.66 -3.08 3.41
N GLN A 104 0.98 -2.56 2.39
CA GLN A 104 -0.05 -3.28 1.63
C GLN A 104 -1.15 -3.89 2.53
N ILE A 105 -1.78 -3.08 3.39
CA ILE A 105 -2.92 -3.58 4.19
C ILE A 105 -4.05 -4.07 3.29
N THR A 106 -4.65 -5.20 3.64
CA THR A 106 -5.78 -5.83 2.94
C THR A 106 -6.90 -6.11 3.93
N TRP A 107 -8.11 -6.42 3.44
CA TRP A 107 -9.32 -6.74 4.24
C TRP A 107 -9.98 -5.54 4.93
N LEU A 108 -11.32 -5.56 4.99
CA LEU A 108 -12.14 -4.51 5.61
C LEU A 108 -11.70 -4.22 7.06
N ASP A 109 -11.56 -5.28 7.87
CA ASP A 109 -11.28 -5.14 9.30
C ASP A 109 -9.97 -4.39 9.56
N ASN A 110 -8.92 -4.66 8.77
CA ASN A 110 -7.65 -3.95 8.91
C ASN A 110 -7.75 -2.46 8.55
N TYR A 111 -8.60 -2.09 7.58
CA TYR A 111 -8.86 -0.69 7.26
C TYR A 111 -9.66 -0.04 8.40
N ASP A 112 -10.67 -0.71 8.93
CA ASP A 112 -11.47 -0.22 10.06
C ASP A 112 -10.62 0.03 11.30
N GLU A 113 -9.87 -0.99 11.74
CA GLU A 113 -8.95 -0.93 12.89
C GLU A 113 -7.85 0.14 12.72
N SER A 114 -7.52 0.52 11.47
CA SER A 114 -6.51 1.56 11.18
C SER A 114 -7.10 2.97 11.08
N SER A 115 -8.42 3.14 11.07
CA SER A 115 -9.08 4.44 10.83
C SER A 115 -8.75 5.48 11.90
N ALA A 116 -8.76 5.09 13.17
CA ALA A 116 -8.42 5.99 14.28
C ALA A 116 -6.98 6.51 14.16
N ASP A 117 -6.04 5.64 13.80
CA ASP A 117 -4.63 6.00 13.62
C ASP A 117 -4.40 6.85 12.37
N ALA A 118 -5.15 6.59 11.31
CA ALA A 118 -5.13 7.40 10.10
C ALA A 118 -5.68 8.82 10.32
N GLY A 119 -6.60 8.99 11.29
CA GLY A 119 -7.38 10.21 11.44
C GLY A 119 -8.44 10.39 10.34
N TYR A 120 -8.78 9.31 9.64
CA TYR A 120 -9.76 9.25 8.56
C TYR A 120 -10.53 7.94 8.66
N ASP A 121 -11.81 7.95 8.27
CA ASP A 121 -12.57 6.72 8.04
C ASP A 121 -12.00 6.01 6.79
N LEU A 122 -11.12 5.04 7.01
CA LEU A 122 -10.50 4.27 5.94
C LEU A 122 -11.47 3.23 5.35
N VAL A 123 -12.57 2.94 6.03
CA VAL A 123 -13.66 2.11 5.49
C VAL A 123 -14.41 2.89 4.40
N ALA A 124 -14.67 4.18 4.62
CA ALA A 124 -15.25 5.08 3.64
C ALA A 124 -14.25 5.56 2.57
N TYR A 125 -12.99 5.77 2.96
CA TYR A 125 -11.97 6.37 2.11
C TYR A 125 -10.68 5.52 2.07
N PRO A 126 -10.72 4.29 1.53
CA PRO A 126 -9.57 3.39 1.56
C PRO A 126 -8.34 3.94 0.82
N ASP A 127 -8.54 4.79 -0.19
CA ASP A 127 -7.44 5.42 -0.93
C ASP A 127 -6.64 6.44 -0.09
N LYS A 128 -7.10 6.82 1.11
CA LYS A 128 -6.29 7.58 2.07
C LYS A 128 -5.03 6.82 2.52
N MET A 129 -5.00 5.49 2.38
CA MET A 129 -3.76 4.71 2.56
C MET A 129 -2.69 4.98 1.49
N LEU A 130 -3.00 5.72 0.42
CA LEU A 130 -2.01 6.17 -0.57
C LEU A 130 -1.36 7.50 -0.21
N ASP A 131 -1.83 8.16 0.86
CA ASP A 131 -1.15 9.30 1.45
C ASP A 131 0.13 8.83 2.17
N PRO A 132 1.31 9.40 1.87
CA PRO A 132 2.57 8.99 2.49
C PRO A 132 2.61 9.12 4.01
N VAL A 133 1.99 10.17 4.58
CA VAL A 133 2.00 10.42 6.03
C VAL A 133 1.13 9.38 6.73
N ILE A 134 -0.08 9.16 6.23
CA ILE A 134 -1.00 8.15 6.78
C ILE A 134 -0.36 6.75 6.67
N SER A 135 0.12 6.39 5.48
CA SER A 135 0.73 5.08 5.24
C SER A 135 1.93 4.81 6.15
N SER A 136 2.85 5.79 6.30
CA SER A 136 4.04 5.62 7.13
C SER A 136 3.68 5.45 8.61
N ARG A 137 2.70 6.24 9.10
CA ARG A 137 2.18 6.08 10.47
C ARG A 137 1.58 4.69 10.69
N ILE A 138 0.72 4.23 9.79
CA ILE A 138 0.05 2.92 9.91
C ILE A 138 1.07 1.78 9.86
N LEU A 139 2.05 1.84 8.94
CA LEU A 139 3.17 0.90 8.89
C LEU A 139 3.89 0.80 10.24
N VAL A 140 4.29 1.92 10.82
CA VAL A 140 5.03 1.95 12.09
C VAL A 140 4.18 1.38 13.23
N LYS A 141 2.96 1.90 13.41
CA LYS A 141 2.10 1.48 14.53
C LYS A 141 1.74 0.01 14.45
N GLY A 142 1.34 -0.47 13.28
CA GLY A 142 0.95 -1.86 13.07
C GLY A 142 2.11 -2.86 13.28
N LEU A 143 3.36 -2.47 12.98
CA LEU A 143 4.53 -3.28 13.29
C LEU A 143 4.86 -3.28 14.79
N CYS A 144 4.69 -2.15 15.47
CA CYS A 144 4.92 -2.05 16.91
C CYS A 144 3.91 -2.89 17.71
N ASP A 145 2.62 -2.79 17.39
CA ASP A 145 1.58 -3.53 18.11
C ASP A 145 1.31 -4.94 17.58
N GLY A 146 1.73 -5.25 16.34
CA GLY A 146 1.56 -6.55 15.73
C GLY A 146 0.12 -6.91 15.38
N ARG A 147 -0.78 -5.93 15.19
CA ARG A 147 -2.21 -6.16 14.94
C ARG A 147 -2.51 -7.07 13.75
N TRP A 148 -1.66 -7.05 12.72
CA TRP A 148 -1.83 -7.90 11.54
C TRP A 148 -1.32 -9.34 11.74
N ASN A 149 -0.60 -9.60 12.83
CA ASN A 149 -0.17 -10.94 13.17
C ASN A 149 -1.35 -11.71 13.77
N ASN A 150 -2.01 -12.51 12.95
CA ASN A 150 -3.21 -13.26 13.37
C ASN A 150 -2.98 -14.78 13.42
N SER A 151 -1.72 -15.24 13.42
CA SER A 151 -1.45 -16.68 13.57
C SER A 151 -1.71 -17.16 14.99
N LYS A 152 -2.29 -18.35 15.15
CA LYS A 152 -2.81 -18.88 16.43
C LYS A 152 -1.83 -18.74 17.61
N CYS A 153 -0.55 -18.99 17.38
CA CYS A 153 0.49 -18.93 18.40
C CYS A 153 1.23 -17.58 18.50
N HIS A 154 0.94 -16.62 17.62
CA HIS A 154 1.64 -15.33 17.60
C HIS A 154 0.72 -14.11 17.56
N LYS A 155 -0.58 -14.30 17.82
CA LYS A 155 -1.58 -13.23 17.71
C LYS A 155 -1.15 -11.97 18.49
N GLY A 156 -1.14 -10.82 17.81
CA GLY A 156 -0.84 -9.53 18.43
C GLY A 156 0.62 -9.35 18.88
N ARG A 157 1.55 -10.19 18.40
CA ARG A 157 2.98 -10.00 18.68
C ARG A 157 3.60 -9.07 17.65
N GLY A 158 4.01 -7.89 18.10
CA GLY A 158 4.76 -6.91 17.31
C GLY A 158 6.23 -7.28 17.11
N ILE A 159 6.94 -6.44 16.35
CA ILE A 159 8.35 -6.66 15.99
C ILE A 159 9.25 -6.83 17.21
N ALA A 160 8.93 -6.10 18.28
CA ALA A 160 9.71 -6.12 19.50
C ALA A 160 9.88 -7.52 20.13
N PHE A 161 8.87 -8.37 19.96
CA PHE A 161 8.87 -9.75 20.44
C PHE A 161 9.90 -10.63 19.68
N TYR A 162 10.03 -10.41 18.37
CA TYR A 162 10.86 -11.25 17.50
C TYR A 162 12.29 -10.74 17.38
N LEU A 163 12.47 -9.43 17.47
CA LEU A 163 13.75 -8.76 17.34
C LEU A 163 14.02 -8.00 18.63
N PRO A 164 14.25 -8.68 19.78
CA PRO A 164 14.46 -8.03 21.08
C PRO A 164 15.78 -7.25 21.10
N ASP A 165 15.92 -6.25 21.97
CA ASP A 165 17.20 -5.51 22.07
C ASP A 165 18.30 -6.41 22.63
N ASN A 166 17.93 -7.20 23.64
CA ASN A 166 18.78 -8.20 24.27
C ASN A 166 18.31 -9.59 23.86
N GLY A 167 19.06 -10.25 22.98
CA GLY A 167 18.76 -11.61 22.54
C GLY A 167 18.91 -11.80 21.03
N PRO A 168 18.73 -13.05 20.55
CA PRO A 168 18.83 -13.37 19.14
C PRO A 168 17.63 -12.83 18.36
N ASP A 169 17.88 -12.39 17.13
CA ASP A 169 16.85 -11.98 16.19
C ASP A 169 16.16 -13.21 15.56
N ASP A 170 14.83 -13.29 15.66
CA ASP A 170 13.99 -14.26 14.94
C ASP A 170 13.36 -13.61 13.69
N LEU A 171 14.21 -13.34 12.68
CA LEU A 171 13.78 -12.69 11.44
C LEU A 171 12.75 -13.50 10.64
N LYS A 172 12.78 -14.84 10.77
CA LYS A 172 11.82 -15.70 10.08
C LYS A 172 10.42 -15.47 10.62
N ASN A 173 10.24 -15.48 11.95
CA ASN A 173 8.91 -15.26 12.52
C ASN A 173 8.55 -13.77 12.65
N ALA A 174 9.51 -12.83 12.61
CA ALA A 174 9.22 -11.41 12.49
C ALA A 174 8.34 -11.10 11.26
N ARG A 175 8.46 -11.87 10.18
CA ARG A 175 7.63 -11.69 8.97
C ARG A 175 6.14 -11.77 9.24
N ARG A 176 5.73 -12.58 10.24
CA ARG A 176 4.34 -12.79 10.70
C ARG A 176 3.61 -11.51 11.06
N THR A 177 4.34 -10.44 11.35
CA THR A 177 3.77 -9.11 11.60
C THR A 177 3.12 -8.48 10.38
N VAL A 178 3.39 -8.97 9.16
CA VAL A 178 2.86 -8.40 7.91
C VAL A 178 2.25 -9.48 7.01
N ASN A 179 2.94 -10.60 6.86
CA ASN A 179 2.50 -11.77 6.10
C ASN A 179 3.00 -13.03 6.82
N ILE A 180 2.69 -14.26 6.43
CA ILE A 180 3.15 -15.48 7.12
C ILE A 180 4.69 -15.59 7.26
N THR A 181 5.37 -16.43 6.49
CA THR A 181 6.85 -16.49 6.49
C THR A 181 7.39 -16.46 5.08
N ASP A 182 6.55 -16.07 4.12
CA ASP A 182 6.98 -15.94 2.73
C ASP A 182 7.98 -14.78 2.60
N LYS A 183 9.00 -14.98 1.77
CA LYS A 183 10.09 -14.03 1.50
C LYS A 183 10.86 -13.52 2.72
N TRP A 184 10.86 -14.28 3.81
CA TRP A 184 11.52 -13.87 5.05
C TRP A 184 13.04 -13.68 4.87
N GLN A 185 13.70 -14.46 4.01
CA GLN A 185 15.15 -14.37 3.77
C GLN A 185 15.52 -13.09 3.03
N GLU A 186 14.76 -12.72 1.99
CA GLU A 186 14.97 -11.47 1.28
C GLU A 186 14.77 -10.27 2.20
N ILE A 187 13.69 -10.27 2.99
CA ILE A 187 13.41 -9.20 3.95
C ILE A 187 14.48 -9.14 5.06
N ALA A 188 14.97 -10.29 5.54
CA ALA A 188 16.08 -10.35 6.49
C ALA A 188 17.36 -9.68 5.92
N GLY A 189 17.63 -9.85 4.62
CA GLY A 189 18.72 -9.16 3.93
C GLY A 189 18.54 -7.64 3.95
N TYR A 190 17.35 -7.15 3.58
CA TYR A 190 17.04 -5.71 3.59
C TYR A 190 17.09 -5.13 5.01
N TYR A 191 16.55 -5.85 5.99
CA TYR A 191 16.59 -5.46 7.41
C TYR A 191 18.04 -5.24 7.87
N LYS A 192 18.94 -6.17 7.60
CA LYS A 192 20.35 -6.06 7.99
C LYS A 192 21.01 -4.84 7.34
N ALA A 193 20.72 -4.57 6.08
CA ALA A 193 21.21 -3.40 5.35
C ALA A 193 20.75 -2.09 6.00
N PHE A 194 19.44 -1.94 6.27
CA PHE A 194 18.90 -0.76 6.91
C PHE A 194 19.41 -0.59 8.35
N LEU A 195 19.48 -1.69 9.12
CA LEU A 195 19.98 -1.65 10.50
C LEU A 195 21.44 -1.18 10.56
N ALA A 196 22.29 -1.66 9.65
CA ALA A 196 23.68 -1.21 9.55
C ALA A 196 23.77 0.29 9.25
N ALA A 197 22.98 0.79 8.29
CA ALA A 197 22.93 2.21 7.95
C ALA A 197 22.41 3.08 9.10
N ILE A 198 21.40 2.63 9.84
CA ILE A 198 20.86 3.33 11.01
C ILE A 198 21.94 3.46 12.10
N ARG A 199 22.64 2.36 12.39
CA ARG A 199 23.70 2.34 13.42
C ARG A 199 24.90 3.21 13.02
N GLU A 200 25.32 3.16 11.76
CA GLU A 200 26.38 4.04 11.24
C GLU A 200 26.01 5.52 11.38
N ALA A 201 24.74 5.84 11.23
CA ALA A 201 24.19 7.17 11.44
C ALA A 201 23.91 7.54 12.92
N GLY A 202 24.42 6.76 13.88
CA GLY A 202 24.31 7.01 15.31
C GLY A 202 23.01 6.53 15.97
N GLY A 203 22.25 5.65 15.31
CA GLY A 203 21.02 5.06 15.85
C GLY A 203 19.83 6.03 15.92
N VAL A 204 18.65 5.49 16.17
CA VAL A 204 17.47 6.29 16.50
C VAL A 204 17.67 6.92 17.87
N SER A 205 17.29 8.19 17.98
CA SER A 205 17.30 8.87 19.27
C SER A 205 16.09 8.37 20.07
N SER A 206 16.29 7.91 21.31
CA SER A 206 15.16 7.56 22.18
C SER A 206 14.20 8.74 22.28
N PRO A 207 12.88 8.53 22.16
CA PRO A 207 11.93 9.61 22.34
C PRO A 207 12.00 10.10 23.80
N ALA A 208 12.27 11.39 23.99
CA ALA A 208 11.91 12.05 25.23
C ALA A 208 10.39 12.27 25.22
N VAL A 209 9.72 11.75 26.26
CA VAL A 209 8.31 11.98 26.68
C VAL A 209 7.24 11.07 26.03
N PRO A 210 6.28 10.53 26.83
CA PRO A 210 5.15 9.77 26.31
C PRO A 210 4.17 10.67 25.56
N PHE A 211 3.71 10.24 24.39
CA PHE A 211 2.76 10.98 23.59
C PHE A 211 1.35 10.97 24.21
N PRO A 212 0.67 12.13 24.34
CA PRO A 212 -0.75 12.15 24.62
C PRO A 212 -1.53 11.56 23.44
N LYS A 213 -2.56 10.78 23.74
CA LYS A 213 -3.54 10.25 22.77
C LYS A 213 -4.07 11.43 21.93
N PRO A 214 -3.92 11.44 20.59
CA PRO A 214 -4.55 12.45 19.77
C PRO A 214 -6.06 12.36 19.94
N ALA A 215 -6.70 13.46 20.37
CA ALA A 215 -8.14 13.59 20.27
C ALA A 215 -8.51 13.60 18.78
N MET A 216 -9.50 12.80 18.39
CA MET A 216 -9.97 12.78 17.01
C MET A 216 -10.38 14.20 16.60
N PRO A 217 -9.89 14.74 15.47
CA PRO A 217 -10.59 15.87 14.86
C PRO A 217 -12.01 15.42 14.56
N LYS A 218 -13.00 16.26 14.88
CA LYS A 218 -14.40 16.02 14.49
C LYS A 218 -14.43 15.69 13.00
N PRO A 219 -15.21 14.68 12.56
CA PRO A 219 -15.34 14.37 11.15
C PRO A 219 -15.68 15.64 10.38
N VAL A 220 -14.76 16.09 9.53
CA VAL A 220 -15.14 17.02 8.47
C VAL A 220 -16.03 16.21 7.56
N ALA A 221 -17.32 16.54 7.53
CA ALA A 221 -18.26 15.90 6.63
C ALA A 221 -17.66 15.91 5.22
N PRO A 222 -17.63 14.77 4.52
CA PRO A 222 -17.20 14.78 3.13
C PRO A 222 -18.06 15.76 2.36
N ALA A 223 -17.42 16.55 1.49
CA ALA A 223 -18.16 17.31 0.49
C ALA A 223 -19.13 16.34 -0.21
N PRO A 224 -20.42 16.71 -0.37
CA PRO A 224 -21.38 15.86 -1.04
C PRO A 224 -20.82 15.45 -2.39
N LEU A 225 -20.94 14.16 -2.72
CA LEU A 225 -20.60 13.66 -4.05
C LEU A 225 -21.29 14.55 -5.08
N PRO A 226 -20.62 14.95 -6.17
CA PRO A 226 -21.27 15.71 -7.22
C PRO A 226 -22.48 14.90 -7.71
N VAL A 227 -23.67 15.49 -7.55
CA VAL A 227 -24.90 14.97 -8.14
C VAL A 227 -24.65 14.89 -9.64
N PRO A 228 -24.88 13.74 -10.31
CA PRO A 228 -24.78 13.70 -11.76
C PRO A 228 -25.74 14.75 -12.33
N ALA A 229 -25.22 15.61 -13.20
CA ALA A 229 -26.02 16.61 -13.87
C ALA A 229 -27.24 15.93 -14.53
N PRO A 230 -28.44 16.54 -14.44
CA PRO A 230 -29.59 16.04 -15.17
C PRO A 230 -29.24 15.92 -16.66
N PRO A 231 -29.75 14.89 -17.37
CA PRO A 231 -29.53 14.76 -18.80
C PRO A 231 -30.00 16.05 -19.48
N ALA A 232 -29.17 16.56 -20.40
CA ALA A 232 -29.52 17.73 -21.19
C ALA A 232 -30.89 17.54 -21.86
N PRO A 233 -31.74 18.59 -21.93
CA PRO A 233 -33.01 18.50 -22.63
C PRO A 233 -32.76 18.07 -24.08
N THR A 234 -33.35 16.95 -24.47
CA THR A 234 -33.35 16.51 -25.86
C THR A 234 -34.19 17.50 -26.66
N THR A 235 -33.53 18.35 -27.45
CA THR A 235 -34.19 19.06 -28.54
C THR A 235 -34.78 18.00 -29.48
N PRO A 236 -36.07 18.08 -29.85
CA PRO A 236 -36.61 17.19 -30.87
C PRO A 236 -35.84 17.44 -32.17
N ALA A 237 -35.18 16.42 -32.69
CA ALA A 237 -34.62 16.47 -34.02
C ALA A 237 -35.77 16.70 -35.01
N VAL A 238 -35.70 17.79 -35.75
CA VAL A 238 -36.51 17.99 -36.96
C VAL A 238 -36.17 16.84 -37.90
N ILE A 239 -37.16 16.01 -38.19
CA ILE A 239 -37.04 14.91 -39.14
C ILE A 239 -36.99 15.55 -40.53
N ASP A 240 -35.80 15.69 -41.08
CA ASP A 240 -35.64 15.90 -42.51
C ASP A 240 -35.87 14.56 -43.22
N ARG A 241 -37.01 14.47 -43.90
CA ARG A 241 -37.36 13.32 -44.72
C ARG A 241 -36.68 13.49 -46.07
N GLN A 242 -35.51 12.88 -46.26
CA GLN A 242 -35.10 12.42 -47.59
C GLN A 242 -33.98 11.37 -47.57
N ALA A 243 -34.14 10.40 -48.46
CA ALA A 243 -33.18 9.39 -48.94
C ALA A 243 -33.03 8.05 -48.16
N GLY A 244 -33.65 7.00 -48.73
CA GLY A 244 -32.93 5.77 -49.09
C GLY A 244 -32.96 4.58 -48.13
N LYS A 245 -33.90 3.65 -48.34
CA LYS A 245 -33.84 2.27 -47.82
C LYS A 245 -32.73 1.49 -48.53
N ALA A 246 -31.81 0.86 -47.79
CA ALA A 246 -31.04 -0.31 -48.24
C ALA A 246 -30.39 -1.09 -47.07
N ASP A 247 -31.00 -2.23 -46.74
CA ASP A 247 -30.40 -3.56 -46.58
C ASP A 247 -29.11 -3.78 -45.77
N TRP A 248 -29.25 -3.74 -44.43
CA TRP A 248 -28.25 -4.27 -43.49
C TRP A 248 -28.25 -5.81 -43.40
N ILE A 249 -29.25 -6.48 -43.99
CA ILE A 249 -29.39 -7.94 -43.97
C ILE A 249 -28.37 -8.63 -44.89
N THR A 250 -27.90 -7.94 -45.95
CA THR A 250 -26.91 -8.49 -46.90
C THR A 250 -25.48 -8.48 -46.35
N ALA A 251 -25.17 -7.60 -45.37
CA ALA A 251 -23.84 -7.53 -44.76
C ALA A 251 -23.58 -8.67 -43.76
N LEU A 252 -24.64 -9.22 -43.14
CA LEU A 252 -24.54 -10.28 -42.13
C LEU A 252 -24.33 -11.68 -42.74
N VAL A 253 -24.78 -11.90 -43.98
CA VAL A 253 -24.67 -13.21 -44.67
C VAL A 253 -23.28 -13.44 -45.27
N ASN A 254 -22.57 -12.38 -45.70
CA ASN A 254 -21.25 -12.51 -46.32
C ASN A 254 -20.09 -12.73 -45.32
N ALA A 255 -20.25 -12.34 -44.05
CA ALA A 255 -19.23 -12.55 -43.02
C ALA A 255 -19.15 -14.02 -42.54
N ILE A 256 -20.24 -14.78 -42.67
CA ILE A 256 -20.31 -16.18 -42.22
C ILE A 256 -19.69 -17.15 -43.26
N ALA A 257 -19.70 -16.80 -44.55
CA ALA A 257 -19.12 -17.62 -45.62
C ALA A 257 -17.57 -17.61 -45.65
N ALA A 258 -16.93 -16.65 -44.97
CA ALA A 258 -15.46 -16.54 -44.91
C ALA A 258 -14.81 -17.42 -43.82
N LEU A 259 -15.58 -18.00 -42.90
CA LEU A 259 -15.07 -18.85 -41.81
C LEU A 259 -15.03 -20.36 -42.13
N LEU A 260 -15.51 -20.79 -43.30
CA LEU A 260 -15.62 -22.22 -43.68
C LEU A 260 -14.67 -22.69 -44.78
N LYS A 261 -13.73 -21.86 -45.25
CA LYS A 261 -12.67 -22.30 -46.19
C LYS A 261 -11.32 -22.32 -45.46
N GLY A 262 -10.95 -23.51 -44.98
CA GLY A 262 -9.62 -23.79 -44.44
C GLY A 262 -8.51 -23.56 -45.49
N PRO A 263 -7.25 -23.39 -45.06
CA PRO A 263 -6.14 -23.07 -45.94
C PRO A 263 -5.83 -24.24 -46.89
N LYS A 264 -5.72 -23.96 -48.19
CA LYS A 264 -5.13 -24.87 -49.18
C LYS A 264 -3.70 -24.44 -49.49
N LYS A 265 -2.73 -25.12 -48.88
CA LYS A 265 -1.60 -25.85 -49.51
C LYS A 265 -0.59 -26.23 -48.44
#